data_AF-A0A953R443-F1
#
_entry.id   AF-A0A953R443-F1
#
_cell.length_a   1.000
_cell.length_b   1.000
_cell.length_c   1.000
_cell.angle_alpha   90.00
_cell.angle_beta   90.00
_cell.angle_gamma   90.00
#
_symmetry.space_group_name_H-M   'P 1'
#
loop_
_entity.id
_entity.type
_entity.pdbx_description
1 polymer ?
#
loop_
_entity_poly.entity_id
_entity_poly.type
_entity_poly.pdbx_seq_one_letter_code
_entity_poly.pdbx_strand_id
1 'polypeptide(L)'
;MIFQCNDLDRALRSPELMPDARAHAERCQQCREQLYLWSEISRLAPSLHEEWESPALWPAIRDGLAAEAPPRRPVPIWRWALAAAAVVTLAVMLSQPWRSKPQDRAFLTEDALQEVQQAESAYARSIEKLSKVAGTGLQQSPSALAAAYREKLALLDSAIADLKANVANNRYNVYLQTQLASLYREKQKTLEEWLENAKRN
;
A
#
# COMPACT_ATOMS: atom_id res chain seq x y z
N MET A 1 -28.72 -8.04 -8.79
CA MET A 1 -27.65 -8.22 -9.79
C MET A 1 -27.58 -9.70 -10.09
N ILE A 2 -27.40 -10.14 -11.34
CA ILE A 2 -27.35 -11.58 -11.65
C ILE A 2 -25.91 -12.05 -11.41
N PHE A 3 -25.72 -12.97 -10.46
CA PHE A 3 -24.43 -13.58 -10.18
C PHE A 3 -23.96 -14.43 -11.38
N GLN A 4 -22.74 -14.18 -11.86
CA GLN A 4 -22.15 -14.91 -12.99
C GLN A 4 -21.03 -15.86 -12.52
N CYS A 5 -20.68 -16.86 -13.33
CA CYS A 5 -19.66 -17.86 -12.93
C CYS A 5 -18.27 -17.25 -12.67
N ASN A 6 -17.93 -16.16 -13.35
CA ASN A 6 -16.67 -15.43 -13.16
C ASN A 6 -16.61 -14.67 -11.82
N ASP A 7 -17.75 -14.43 -11.17
CA ASP A 7 -17.83 -13.74 -9.87
C ASP A 7 -17.48 -14.67 -8.69
N LEU A 8 -17.27 -15.97 -8.93
CA LEU A 8 -16.99 -16.94 -7.87
C LEU A 8 -15.70 -16.60 -7.10
N ASP A 9 -14.62 -16.21 -7.78
CA ASP A 9 -13.36 -15.84 -7.11
C ASP A 9 -13.54 -14.61 -6.21
N ARG A 10 -14.36 -13.65 -6.67
CA ARG A 10 -14.72 -12.47 -5.87
C ARG A 10 -15.53 -12.88 -4.64
N ALA A 11 -16.46 -13.82 -4.79
CA ALA A 11 -17.27 -14.31 -3.67
C ALA A 11 -16.45 -15.07 -2.62
N LEU A 12 -15.41 -15.80 -3.02
CA LEU A 12 -14.52 -16.50 -2.10
C LEU A 12 -13.65 -15.55 -1.26
N ARG A 13 -13.32 -14.37 -1.80
CA ARG A 13 -12.58 -13.31 -1.09
C ARG A 13 -13.46 -12.43 -0.21
N SER A 14 -14.77 -12.39 -0.47
CA SER A 14 -15.72 -11.48 0.17
C SER A 14 -16.93 -12.25 0.69
N PRO A 15 -17.01 -12.53 2.01
CA PRO A 15 -18.05 -13.36 2.61
C PRO A 15 -19.48 -12.88 2.32
N GLU A 16 -19.67 -11.57 2.13
CA GLU A 16 -20.95 -10.93 1.82
C GLU A 16 -21.60 -11.44 0.52
N LEU A 17 -20.81 -11.94 -0.44
CA LEU A 17 -21.27 -12.41 -1.75
C LEU A 17 -21.52 -13.93 -1.79
N MET A 18 -21.22 -14.65 -0.72
CA MET A 18 -21.40 -16.11 -0.63
C MET A 18 -22.85 -16.59 -0.77
N PRO A 19 -23.89 -15.89 -0.26
CA PRO A 19 -25.27 -16.30 -0.45
C PRO A 19 -25.67 -16.36 -1.93
N ASP A 20 -25.27 -15.35 -2.71
CA ASP A 20 -25.53 -15.26 -4.14
C ASP A 20 -24.76 -16.33 -4.93
N ALA A 21 -23.51 -16.60 -4.54
CA ALA A 21 -22.69 -17.66 -5.13
C ALA A 21 -23.29 -19.06 -4.91
N ARG A 22 -23.83 -19.33 -3.71
CA ARG A 22 -24.51 -20.59 -3.38
C ARG A 22 -25.80 -20.75 -4.18
N ALA A 23 -26.62 -19.70 -4.26
CA ALA A 23 -27.84 -19.72 -5.06
C ALA A 23 -27.55 -19.96 -6.56
N HIS A 24 -26.44 -19.43 -7.08
CA HIS A 24 -26.00 -19.71 -8.45
C HIS A 24 -25.56 -21.17 -8.64
N ALA A 25 -24.80 -21.74 -7.69
CA ALA A 25 -24.30 -23.11 -7.75
C ALA A 25 -25.39 -24.20 -7.67
N GLU A 26 -26.60 -23.86 -7.22
CA GLU A 26 -27.76 -24.76 -7.34
C GLU A 26 -28.10 -25.04 -8.81
N ARG A 27 -27.84 -24.10 -9.71
CA ARG A 27 -28.20 -24.17 -11.14
C ARG A 27 -27.01 -24.36 -12.07
N CYS A 28 -25.79 -24.11 -11.58
CA CYS A 28 -24.54 -24.24 -12.35
C CYS A 28 -23.66 -25.36 -11.79
N GLN A 29 -23.43 -26.41 -12.58
CA GLN A 29 -22.59 -27.56 -12.19
C GLN A 29 -21.13 -27.15 -11.93
N GLN A 30 -20.55 -26.29 -12.77
CA GLN A 30 -19.16 -25.86 -12.63
C GLN A 30 -18.92 -25.12 -11.32
N CYS A 31 -19.79 -24.17 -10.95
CA CYS A 31 -19.66 -23.45 -9.69
C CYS A 31 -19.90 -24.36 -8.48
N ARG A 32 -20.76 -25.38 -8.61
CA ARG A 32 -20.99 -26.38 -7.56
C ARG A 32 -19.74 -27.21 -7.27
N GLU A 33 -19.08 -27.69 -8.32
CA GLU A 33 -17.83 -28.46 -8.19
C GLU A 33 -16.72 -27.62 -7.57
N GLN A 34 -16.57 -26.35 -7.99
CA GLN A 34 -15.57 -25.45 -7.42
C GLN A 34 -15.83 -25.16 -5.94
N LEU A 35 -17.08 -24.88 -5.55
CA LEU A 35 -17.43 -24.67 -4.13
C LEU A 35 -17.18 -25.92 -3.28
N TYR A 36 -17.46 -27.11 -3.83
CA TYR A 36 -17.16 -28.37 -3.16
C TYR A 36 -15.65 -28.52 -2.90
N LEU A 37 -14.81 -28.30 -3.91
CA LEU A 37 -13.36 -28.36 -3.77
C LEU A 37 -12.84 -27.37 -2.71
N TRP A 38 -13.34 -26.14 -2.73
CA TRP A 38 -12.99 -25.14 -1.72
C TRP A 38 -13.38 -25.58 -0.31
N SER A 39 -14.59 -26.11 -0.14
CA SER A 39 -15.04 -26.62 1.16
C SER A 39 -14.19 -27.79 1.64
N GLU A 40 -13.73 -28.65 0.73
CA GLU A 40 -12.90 -29.80 1.03
C GLU A 40 -11.48 -29.37 1.46
N ILE A 41 -10.89 -28.38 0.78
CA ILE A 41 -9.61 -27.78 1.19
C ILE A 41 -9.76 -27.12 2.57
N SER A 42 -10.82 -26.33 2.81
CA SER A 42 -11.03 -25.71 4.11
C SER A 42 -11.25 -26.74 5.23
N ARG A 43 -11.87 -27.88 4.91
CA ARG A 43 -12.06 -28.99 5.85
C ARG A 43 -10.74 -29.68 6.19
N LEU A 44 -9.85 -29.85 5.20
CA LEU A 44 -8.55 -30.50 5.37
C LEU A 44 -7.46 -29.56 5.90
N ALA A 45 -7.58 -28.24 5.71
CA ALA A 45 -6.55 -27.27 6.09
C ALA A 45 -6.14 -27.35 7.57
N PRO A 46 -7.04 -27.54 8.56
CA PRO A 46 -6.65 -27.72 9.96
C PRO A 46 -5.80 -28.98 10.18
N SER A 47 -6.01 -30.03 9.39
CA SER A 47 -5.22 -31.27 9.49
C SER A 47 -3.83 -31.16 8.86
N LEU A 48 -3.59 -30.14 8.03
CA LEU A 48 -2.26 -29.80 7.52
C LEU A 48 -1.47 -28.90 8.50
N HIS A 49 -2.08 -28.45 9.59
CA HIS A 49 -1.40 -27.62 10.57
C HIS A 49 -0.45 -28.48 11.41
N GLU A 50 0.84 -28.41 11.11
CA GLU A 50 1.90 -28.86 12.00
C GLU A 50 2.31 -27.70 12.92
N GLU A 51 2.18 -27.91 14.23
CA GLU A 51 2.72 -26.97 15.23
C GLU A 51 4.24 -27.08 15.22
N TRP A 52 4.91 -26.10 14.60
CA TRP A 52 6.36 -25.98 14.68
C TRP A 52 6.74 -25.31 16.01
N GLU A 53 7.10 -26.12 17.01
CA GLU A 53 7.77 -25.59 18.19
C GLU A 53 9.19 -25.16 17.82
N SER A 54 9.38 -23.86 17.63
CA SER A 54 10.69 -23.25 17.43
C SER A 54 11.08 -22.43 18.66
N PRO A 55 11.63 -23.08 19.71
CA PRO A 55 11.96 -22.41 20.97
C PRO A 55 13.02 -21.31 20.80
N ALA A 56 13.81 -21.35 19.71
CA ALA A 56 14.82 -20.35 19.39
C ALA A 56 14.30 -19.19 18.52
N LEU A 57 13.09 -19.28 17.93
CA LEU A 57 12.55 -18.25 17.03
C LEU A 57 12.35 -16.91 17.75
N TRP A 58 11.65 -16.95 18.89
CA TRP A 58 11.30 -15.75 19.64
C TRP A 58 12.53 -15.01 20.20
N PRO A 59 13.51 -15.71 20.80
CA PRO A 59 14.80 -15.10 21.11
C PRO A 59 15.45 -14.42 19.90
N ALA A 60 15.52 -15.10 18.75
CA ALA A 60 16.15 -14.53 17.54
C ALA A 60 15.41 -13.29 17.01
N ILE A 61 14.08 -13.27 17.02
CA ILE A 61 13.26 -12.10 16.64
C ILE A 61 13.55 -10.92 17.59
N ARG A 62 13.57 -11.17 18.90
CA ARG A 62 13.86 -10.13 19.90
C ARG A 62 15.25 -9.54 19.72
N ASP A 63 16.24 -10.39 19.48
CA ASP A 63 17.63 -9.97 19.32
C ASP A 63 17.80 -9.17 18.01
N GLY A 64 17.12 -9.56 16.94
CA GLY A 64 17.03 -8.78 15.69
C GLY A 64 16.42 -7.39 15.91
N LEU A 65 15.27 -7.32 16.59
CA LEU A 65 14.61 -6.05 16.92
C LEU A 65 15.47 -5.15 17.82
N ALA A 66 16.25 -5.73 18.73
CA ALA A 66 17.16 -4.99 19.59
C ALA A 66 18.38 -4.46 18.81
N ALA A 67 18.88 -5.20 17.82
CA ALA A 67 19.97 -4.77 16.95
C ALA A 67 19.56 -3.64 16.00
N GLU A 68 18.28 -3.60 15.60
CA GLU A 68 17.72 -2.57 14.73
C GLU A 68 17.25 -1.31 15.48
N ALA A 69 17.17 -1.38 16.82
CA ALA A 69 16.75 -0.24 17.62
C ALA A 69 17.81 0.88 17.60
N PRO A 70 17.42 2.14 17.28
CA PRO A 70 18.37 3.25 17.26
C PRO A 70 18.97 3.48 18.65
N PRO A 71 20.28 3.82 18.74
CA PRO A 71 20.94 4.01 20.03
C PRO A 71 20.26 5.14 20.83
N ARG A 72 19.81 4.81 22.05
CA ARG A 72 19.24 5.77 22.99
C ARG A 72 20.34 6.75 23.41
N ARG A 73 20.34 7.95 22.85
CA ARG A 73 21.25 9.03 23.27
C ARG A 73 20.87 9.49 24.70
N PRO A 74 21.79 9.51 25.66
CA PRO A 74 21.51 10.02 26.99
C PRO A 74 21.20 11.53 26.89
N VAL A 75 20.03 11.93 27.37
CA VAL A 75 19.66 13.34 27.47
C VAL A 75 20.29 13.94 28.74
N PRO A 76 21.03 15.07 28.64
CA PRO A 76 21.75 15.63 29.77
C PRO A 76 20.80 16.18 30.85
N ILE A 77 21.14 15.90 32.11
CA ILE A 77 20.35 16.14 33.34
C ILE A 77 20.02 17.62 33.56
N TRP A 78 20.78 18.54 32.96
CA TRP A 78 20.54 19.99 33.03
C TRP A 78 19.22 20.43 32.35
N ARG A 79 18.61 19.59 31.50
CA ARG A 79 17.27 19.85 30.93
C ARG A 79 16.14 19.76 31.97
N TRP A 80 16.37 19.17 33.14
CA TRP A 80 15.35 19.08 34.21
C TRP A 80 15.21 20.36 35.05
N ALA A 81 16.19 21.27 35.03
CA ALA A 81 16.05 22.58 35.67
C ALA A 81 14.99 23.46 34.97
N LEU A 82 14.81 23.28 33.65
CA LEU A 82 13.74 23.93 32.88
C LEU A 82 12.40 23.17 32.99
N ALA A 83 12.42 21.88 33.29
CA ALA A 83 11.22 21.06 33.43
C ALA A 83 10.44 21.34 34.73
N ALA A 84 11.11 21.69 35.83
CA ALA A 84 10.44 21.98 37.10
C ALA A 84 9.54 23.25 37.02
N ALA A 85 9.99 24.29 36.32
CA ALA A 85 9.18 25.49 36.07
C ALA A 85 8.00 25.22 35.11
N ALA A 86 8.16 24.29 34.16
CA ALA A 86 7.10 23.86 33.26
C ALA A 86 6.01 23.02 33.96
N VAL A 87 6.36 22.20 34.96
CA VAL A 87 5.38 21.37 35.70
C VAL A 87 4.45 22.23 36.57
N VAL A 88 4.96 23.30 37.18
CA VAL A 88 4.13 24.22 38.00
C VAL A 88 3.16 25.03 37.13
N THR A 89 3.58 25.45 35.93
CA THR A 89 2.69 26.10 34.96
C THR A 89 1.66 25.13 34.36
N LEU A 90 2.04 23.86 34.13
CA LEU A 90 1.12 22.82 33.69
C LEU A 90 0.06 22.48 34.75
N ALA A 91 0.42 22.45 36.04
CA ALA A 91 -0.51 22.15 37.14
C ALA A 91 -1.60 23.22 37.32
N VAL A 92 -1.26 24.49 37.06
CA VAL A 92 -2.24 25.61 37.05
C VAL A 92 -3.12 25.57 35.80
N MET A 93 -2.62 25.04 34.68
CA MET A 93 -3.38 24.91 33.43
C MET A 93 -4.33 23.69 33.42
N LEU A 94 -3.99 22.61 34.12
CA LEU A 94 -4.82 21.39 34.25
C LEU A 94 -5.96 21.50 35.28
N SER A 95 -5.99 22.53 36.12
CA SER A 95 -7.10 22.76 37.06
C SER A 95 -8.28 23.53 36.45
N GLN A 96 -8.17 23.98 35.19
CA GLN A 96 -9.33 24.41 34.42
C GLN A 96 -10.13 23.20 33.95
N PRO A 97 -11.48 23.19 34.08
CA PRO A 97 -12.30 22.07 33.65
C PRO A 97 -12.31 21.98 32.12
N TRP A 98 -11.33 21.29 31.56
CA TRP A 98 -11.27 20.95 30.16
C TRP A 98 -12.34 19.92 29.86
N ARG A 99 -13.48 20.40 29.32
CA ARG A 99 -14.42 19.57 28.56
C ARG A 99 -13.63 18.89 27.44
N SER A 100 -13.33 17.61 27.60
CA SER A 100 -12.77 16.78 26.54
C SER A 100 -13.79 16.74 25.38
N LYS A 101 -13.54 17.51 24.33
CA LYS A 101 -14.26 17.34 23.06
C LYS A 101 -13.81 16.01 22.46
N PRO A 102 -14.72 15.18 21.94
CA PRO A 102 -14.36 13.94 21.29
C PRO A 102 -13.47 14.26 20.08
N GLN A 103 -12.34 13.58 19.98
CA GLN A 103 -11.41 13.75 18.86
C GLN A 103 -12.08 13.17 17.61
N ASP A 104 -12.45 14.05 16.68
CA ASP A 104 -13.15 13.73 15.44
C ASP A 104 -12.25 12.86 14.55
N ARG A 105 -12.59 11.57 14.42
CA ARG A 105 -11.93 10.59 13.54
C ARG A 105 -11.89 11.03 12.06
N ALA A 106 -12.75 11.97 11.68
CA ALA A 106 -12.73 12.59 10.36
C ALA A 106 -11.36 13.22 10.07
N PHE A 107 -10.82 14.05 10.97
CA PHE A 107 -9.54 14.73 10.77
C PHE A 107 -8.38 13.78 10.47
N LEU A 108 -8.28 12.65 11.17
CA LEU A 108 -7.22 11.66 10.93
C LEU A 108 -7.29 11.02 9.54
N THR A 109 -8.50 10.91 8.98
CA THR A 109 -8.72 10.31 7.67
C THR A 109 -8.37 11.31 6.56
N GLU A 110 -8.72 12.57 6.74
CA GLU A 110 -8.31 13.67 5.86
C GLU A 110 -6.79 13.87 5.87
N ASP A 111 -6.14 13.81 7.03
CA ASP A 111 -4.68 13.93 7.15
C ASP A 111 -3.96 12.79 6.40
N ALA A 112 -4.40 11.54 6.61
CA ALA A 112 -3.84 10.38 5.91
C ALA A 112 -4.04 10.45 4.38
N LEU A 113 -5.18 10.96 3.91
CA LEU A 113 -5.39 11.21 2.48
C LEU A 113 -4.44 12.28 1.94
N GLN A 114 -4.22 13.35 2.70
CA GLN A 114 -3.33 14.42 2.31
C GLN A 114 -1.88 13.92 2.19
N GLU A 115 -1.43 13.03 3.09
CA GLU A 115 -0.12 12.37 3.00
C GLU A 115 0.02 11.54 1.72
N VAL A 116 -0.99 10.76 1.34
CA VAL A 116 -1.00 9.98 0.10
C VAL A 116 -0.91 10.89 -1.13
N GLN A 117 -1.69 11.98 -1.16
CA GLN A 117 -1.64 12.97 -2.25
C GLN A 117 -0.27 13.66 -2.34
N GLN A 118 0.35 13.97 -1.21
CA GLN A 118 1.70 14.52 -1.18
C GLN A 118 2.72 13.53 -1.76
N ALA A 119 2.65 12.26 -1.38
CA ALA A 119 3.49 11.21 -1.95
C ALA A 119 3.28 11.06 -3.46
N GLU A 120 2.03 11.07 -3.93
CA GLU A 120 1.70 11.04 -5.36
C GLU A 120 2.34 12.21 -6.12
N SER A 121 2.20 13.43 -5.58
CA SER A 121 2.82 14.63 -6.16
C SER A 121 4.35 14.57 -6.19
N ALA A 122 4.96 13.88 -5.21
CA ALA A 122 6.41 13.69 -5.15
C ALA A 122 6.88 12.75 -6.26
N TYR A 123 6.16 11.63 -6.49
CA TYR A 123 6.42 10.73 -7.61
C TYR A 123 6.20 11.41 -8.97
N ALA A 124 5.13 12.19 -9.13
CA ALA A 124 4.91 12.93 -10.37
C ALA A 124 6.08 13.87 -10.70
N ARG A 125 6.59 14.59 -9.69
CA ARG A 125 7.76 15.47 -9.83
C ARG A 125 9.06 14.71 -10.11
N SER A 126 9.30 13.56 -9.48
CA SER A 126 10.50 12.75 -9.75
C SER A 126 10.48 12.19 -11.17
N ILE A 127 9.33 11.68 -11.61
CA ILE A 127 9.12 11.20 -12.98
C ILE A 127 9.31 12.33 -13.99
N GLU A 128 8.78 13.53 -13.74
CA GLU A 128 8.96 14.65 -14.65
C GLU A 128 10.45 14.97 -14.84
N LYS A 129 11.21 15.04 -13.74
CA LYS A 129 12.67 15.26 -13.79
C LYS A 129 13.38 14.13 -14.56
N LEU A 130 13.08 12.87 -14.25
CA LEU A 130 13.66 11.72 -14.94
C LEU A 130 13.31 11.74 -16.43
N SER A 131 12.07 12.05 -16.77
CA SER A 131 11.60 12.11 -18.15
C SER A 131 12.29 13.22 -18.95
N LYS A 132 12.65 14.35 -18.33
CA LYS A 132 13.44 15.41 -19.01
C LYS A 132 14.86 14.95 -19.33
N VAL A 133 15.49 14.19 -18.43
CA VAL A 133 16.86 13.67 -18.64
C VAL A 133 16.85 12.50 -19.63
N ALA A 134 15.91 11.57 -19.48
CA ALA A 134 15.79 10.39 -20.31
C ALA A 134 15.17 10.68 -21.69
N GLY A 135 14.27 11.66 -21.78
CA GLY A 135 13.36 11.88 -22.89
C GLY A 135 14.08 12.11 -24.21
N THR A 136 15.03 13.05 -24.25
CA THR A 136 15.76 13.39 -25.48
C THR A 136 16.51 12.18 -26.05
N GLY A 137 17.22 11.43 -25.19
CA GLY A 137 17.94 10.22 -25.61
C GLY A 137 17.02 9.08 -26.01
N LEU A 138 15.91 8.89 -25.29
CA LEU A 138 14.93 7.84 -25.57
C LEU A 138 14.15 8.10 -26.87
N GLN A 139 13.84 9.36 -27.16
CA GLN A 139 13.09 9.77 -28.35
C GLN A 139 13.94 9.77 -29.61
N GLN A 140 15.24 10.11 -29.49
CA GLN A 140 16.17 10.17 -30.62
C GLN A 140 16.82 8.82 -30.94
N SER A 141 16.83 7.86 -30.01
CA SER A 141 17.44 6.55 -30.23
C SER A 141 16.60 5.70 -31.20
N PRO A 142 17.18 5.24 -32.33
CA PRO A 142 16.50 4.34 -33.27
C PRO A 142 16.53 2.86 -32.82
N SER A 143 17.11 2.56 -31.65
CA SER A 143 17.27 1.18 -31.19
C SER A 143 15.92 0.49 -30.93
N ALA A 144 15.84 -0.81 -31.22
CA ALA A 144 14.66 -1.62 -30.91
C ALA A 144 14.34 -1.61 -29.40
N LEU A 145 15.37 -1.54 -28.56
CA LEU A 145 15.23 -1.38 -27.11
C LEU A 145 14.53 -0.06 -26.78
N ALA A 146 14.97 1.07 -27.33
CA ALA A 146 14.31 2.37 -27.10
C ALA A 146 12.85 2.38 -27.59
N ALA A 147 12.52 1.66 -28.66
CA ALA A 147 11.13 1.49 -29.10
C ALA A 147 10.28 0.75 -28.06
N ALA A 148 10.78 -0.38 -27.52
CA ALA A 148 10.09 -1.15 -26.48
C ALA A 148 9.87 -0.32 -25.19
N TYR A 149 10.87 0.46 -24.77
CA TYR A 149 10.73 1.35 -23.62
C TYR A 149 9.68 2.45 -23.85
N ARG A 150 9.62 3.03 -25.06
CA ARG A 150 8.58 4.03 -25.41
C ARG A 150 7.18 3.43 -25.37
N GLU A 151 7.00 2.23 -25.89
CA GLU A 151 5.73 1.52 -25.86
C GLU A 151 5.30 1.22 -24.41
N LYS A 152 6.22 0.69 -23.58
CA LYS A 152 5.96 0.46 -22.15
C LYS A 152 5.56 1.74 -21.42
N LEU A 153 6.26 2.85 -21.65
CA LEU A 153 5.94 4.14 -21.03
C LEU A 153 4.58 4.67 -21.47
N ALA A 154 4.23 4.54 -22.76
CA ALA A 154 2.91 4.93 -23.26
C ALA A 154 1.78 4.12 -22.60
N LEU A 155 1.98 2.81 -22.42
CA LEU A 155 1.04 1.96 -21.70
C LEU A 155 0.90 2.37 -20.24
N LEU A 156 2.00 2.60 -19.54
CA LEU A 156 1.98 3.07 -18.15
C LEU A 156 1.28 4.43 -18.02
N ASP A 157 1.48 5.34 -18.97
CA ASP A 157 0.83 6.64 -18.99
C ASP A 157 -0.68 6.54 -19.17
N SER A 158 -1.14 5.67 -20.06
CA SER A 158 -2.57 5.40 -20.22
C SER A 158 -3.20 4.81 -18.96
N ALA A 159 -2.55 3.81 -18.35
CA ALA A 159 -3.03 3.17 -17.12
C ALA A 159 -3.07 4.14 -15.92
N ILE A 160 -2.07 5.03 -15.81
CA ILE A 160 -2.04 6.08 -14.78
C ILE A 160 -3.21 7.06 -15.02
N ALA A 161 -3.44 7.50 -16.26
CA ALA A 161 -4.52 8.43 -16.57
C ALA A 161 -5.90 7.83 -16.22
N ASP A 162 -6.16 6.58 -16.61
CA ASP A 162 -7.41 5.87 -16.34
C ASP A 162 -7.62 5.68 -14.84
N LEU A 163 -6.58 5.27 -14.12
CA LEU A 163 -6.69 5.02 -12.69
C LEU A 163 -6.87 6.33 -11.90
N LYS A 164 -6.24 7.44 -12.30
CA LYS A 164 -6.48 8.75 -11.70
C LYS A 164 -7.92 9.21 -11.88
N ALA A 165 -8.53 8.99 -13.04
CA ALA A 165 -9.94 9.28 -13.27
C ALA A 165 -10.84 8.46 -12.33
N ASN A 166 -10.50 7.19 -12.08
CA ASN A 166 -11.23 6.34 -11.15
C ASN A 166 -11.05 6.73 -9.67
N VAL A 167 -9.83 7.12 -9.27
CA VAL A 167 -9.51 7.60 -7.92
C VAL A 167 -10.23 8.92 -7.62
N ALA A 168 -10.33 9.84 -8.58
CA ALA A 168 -11.03 11.11 -8.38
C ALA A 168 -12.49 10.92 -7.94
N ASN A 169 -13.15 9.88 -8.44
CA ASN A 169 -14.52 9.50 -8.07
C ASN A 169 -14.60 8.63 -6.81
N ASN A 170 -13.48 8.03 -6.36
CA ASN A 170 -13.42 7.05 -5.28
C ASN A 170 -12.23 7.30 -4.34
N ARG A 171 -12.03 8.54 -3.90
CA ARG A 171 -10.79 8.99 -3.23
C ARG A 171 -10.35 8.19 -1.99
N TYR A 172 -11.31 7.60 -1.27
CA TYR A 172 -11.07 6.79 -0.07
C TYR A 172 -10.80 5.31 -0.37
N ASN A 173 -10.82 4.89 -1.64
CA ASN A 173 -10.56 3.50 -2.01
C ASN A 173 -9.04 3.22 -1.98
N VAL A 174 -8.60 2.57 -0.90
CA VAL A 174 -7.20 2.21 -0.64
C VAL A 174 -6.60 1.33 -1.74
N TYR A 175 -7.40 0.46 -2.35
CA TYR A 175 -6.92 -0.40 -3.43
C TYR A 175 -6.50 0.42 -4.66
N LEU A 176 -7.34 1.37 -5.08
CA LEU A 176 -7.04 2.25 -6.23
C LEU A 176 -5.82 3.14 -5.95
N GLN A 177 -5.72 3.68 -4.72
CA GLN A 177 -4.55 4.47 -4.28
C GLN A 177 -3.25 3.64 -4.34
N THR A 178 -3.30 2.40 -3.85
CA THR A 178 -2.15 1.49 -3.85
C THR A 178 -1.73 1.11 -5.27
N GLN A 179 -2.71 0.81 -6.13
CA GLN A 179 -2.46 0.49 -7.53
C GLN A 179 -1.85 1.69 -8.27
N LEU A 180 -2.32 2.92 -8.00
CA LEU A 180 -1.77 4.13 -8.61
C LEU A 180 -0.31 4.36 -8.17
N ALA A 181 -0.01 4.19 -6.89
CA ALA A 181 1.35 4.26 -6.38
C ALA A 181 2.27 3.19 -7.01
N SER A 182 1.74 2.00 -7.33
CA SER A 182 2.51 0.96 -8.03
C SER A 182 2.87 1.36 -9.46
N LEU A 183 1.93 1.96 -10.21
CA LEU A 183 2.16 2.41 -11.57
C LEU A 183 3.19 3.55 -11.64
N TYR A 184 3.13 4.50 -10.71
CA TYR A 184 4.15 5.55 -10.61
C TYR A 184 5.55 4.97 -10.34
N ARG A 185 5.67 4.01 -9.41
CA ARG A 185 6.95 3.35 -9.14
C ARG A 185 7.48 2.59 -10.36
N GLU A 186 6.61 1.89 -11.07
CA GLU A 186 6.99 1.15 -12.29
C GLU A 186 7.44 2.10 -13.42
N LYS A 187 6.77 3.24 -13.58
CA LYS A 187 7.17 4.27 -14.55
C LYS A 187 8.53 4.88 -14.19
N GLN A 188 8.74 5.22 -12.92
CA GLN A 188 10.03 5.70 -12.44
C GLN A 188 11.15 4.69 -12.71
N LYS A 189 10.95 3.42 -12.32
CA LYS A 189 11.90 2.34 -12.53
C LYS A 189 12.23 2.14 -14.01
N THR A 190 11.23 2.19 -14.88
CA THR A 190 11.42 2.06 -16.34
C THR A 190 12.31 3.18 -16.90
N LEU A 191 12.17 4.42 -16.41
CA LEU A 191 13.03 5.53 -16.82
C LEU A 191 14.46 5.39 -16.27
N GLU A 192 14.61 4.93 -15.04
CA GLU A 192 15.91 4.66 -14.41
C GLU A 192 16.67 3.55 -15.16
N GLU A 193 16.00 2.44 -15.46
CA GLU A 193 16.57 1.33 -16.25
C GLU A 193 17.03 1.79 -17.63
N TRP A 194 16.25 2.64 -18.32
CA TRP A 194 16.69 3.23 -19.59
C TRP A 194 17.96 4.06 -19.41
N LEU A 195 18.02 4.92 -18.39
CA LEU A 195 19.21 5.74 -18.14
C LEU A 195 20.44 4.91 -17.79
N GLU A 196 20.28 3.80 -17.06
CA GLU A 196 21.37 2.88 -16.79
C GLU A 196 21.85 2.16 -18.05
N ASN A 197 20.92 1.66 -18.86
CA ASN A 197 21.24 1.00 -20.13
C ASN A 197 21.87 1.97 -21.13
N ALA A 198 21.43 3.22 -21.18
CA ALA A 198 22.00 4.26 -22.03
C ALA A 198 23.38 4.74 -21.57
N LYS A 199 23.78 4.53 -20.31
CA LYS A 199 25.14 4.80 -19.83
C LYS A 199 26.11 3.65 -20.12
N ARG A 200 25.61 2.42 -20.25
CA ARG A 200 26.41 1.21 -20.49
C ARG A 200 26.71 0.96 -21.97
N ASN A 201 25.87 1.49 -22.85
CA ASN A 201 26.06 1.49 -24.31
C ASN A 201 26.69 2.80 -24.77
#